data_AF-A0A564JVP5-F1
#
_entry.id   AF-A0A564JVP5-F1
#
_cell.length_a   1.000
_cell.length_b   1.000
_cell.length_c   1.000
_cell.angle_alpha   90.00
_cell.angle_beta   90.00
_cell.angle_gamma   90.00
#
_symmetry.space_group_name_H-M   'P 1'
#
loop_
_entity.id
_entity.type
_entity.pdbx_description
1 polymer ?
#
loop_
_entity_poly.entity_id
_entity_poly.type
_entity_poly.pdbx_seq_one_letter_code
_entity_poly.pdbx_strand_id
1 'polypeptide(L)' 'MATPDWEAIETAYRAGVMSLREIASQHSISHVFINKRAKKEGWGPIRKSESKG' A
#
# COMPACT_ATOMS: atom_id res chain seq x y z
N MET A 1 -2.13 -1.97 21.00
CA MET A 1 -2.24 -2.19 19.55
C MET A 1 -1.19 -1.34 18.88
N ALA A 2 -0.16 -1.94 18.28
CA ALA A 2 0.82 -1.19 17.51
C ALA A 2 0.12 -0.60 16.29
N THR A 3 0.28 0.70 16.07
CA THR A 3 -0.17 1.34 14.84
C THR A 3 0.68 0.79 13.69
N PRO A 4 0.08 0.42 12.54
CA PRO A 4 0.84 0.04 11.36
C PRO A 4 1.83 1.14 10.98
N ASP A 5 3.02 0.77 10.50
CA ASP A 5 4.03 1.69 9.99
C ASP A 5 3.57 2.35 8.68
N TRP A 6 2.71 3.35 8.82
CA TRP A 6 2.08 4.03 7.68
C TRP A 6 3.08 4.71 6.76
N GLU A 7 4.20 5.18 7.31
CA GLU A 7 5.28 5.79 6.53
C GLU A 7 5.93 4.76 5.61
N ALA A 8 6.27 3.57 6.12
CA ALA A 8 6.81 2.47 5.33
C ALA A 8 5.81 2.00 4.26
N ILE A 9 4.52 1.90 4.62
CA ILE A 9 3.43 1.56 3.70
C ILE A 9 3.32 2.60 2.58
N GLU A 10 3.40 3.89 2.90
CA GLU A 10 3.35 4.98 1.91
C GLU A 10 4.53 4.91 0.96
N THR A 11 5.75 4.73 1.48
CA THR A 11 6.96 4.58 0.67
C THR A 11 6.85 3.38 -0.28
N ALA A 12 6.45 2.21 0.22
CA ALA A 12 6.26 1.02 -0.61
C ALA A 12 5.15 1.20 -1.65
N TYR A 13 4.04 1.83 -1.25
CA TYR A 13 2.93 2.16 -2.15
C TYR A 13 3.40 3.08 -3.28
N ARG A 14 4.14 4.15 -2.97
CA ARG A 14 4.65 5.11 -3.95
C ARG A 14 5.78 4.58 -4.81
N ALA A 15 6.61 3.68 -4.27
CA ALA A 15 7.67 3.04 -5.03
C ALA A 15 7.10 2.20 -6.18
N GLY A 16 5.88 1.66 -6.05
CA GLY A 16 5.22 0.88 -7.11
C GLY A 16 5.92 -0.44 -7.44
N VAL A 17 6.88 -0.85 -6.61
CA VAL A 17 7.67 -2.08 -6.76
C VAL A 17 6.92 -3.33 -6.26
N MET A 18 5.94 -3.12 -5.38
CA MET A 18 5.14 -4.17 -4.76
C MET A 18 3.65 -3.91 -4.98
N SER A 19 2.88 -4.98 -5.10
CA SER A 19 1.42 -4.89 -5.16
C SER A 19 0.82 -4.50 -3.81
N LEU A 20 -0.37 -3.88 -3.81
CA LEU A 20 -1.09 -3.54 -2.56
C LEU A 20 -1.31 -4.74 -1.63
N ARG A 21 -1.48 -5.94 -2.22
CA ARG A 21 -1.64 -7.19 -1.46
C ARG A 21 -0.34 -7.60 -0.75
N GLU A 22 0.80 -7.41 -1.40
CA GLU A 22 2.11 -7.73 -0.83
C GLU A 22 2.44 -6.78 0.32
N ILE A 23 2.25 -5.47 0.11
CA ILE A 23 2.45 -4.45 1.15
C ILE A 23 1.53 -4.75 2.35
N ALA A 24 0.26 -5.07 2.09
CA ALA A 24 -0.70 -5.43 3.13
C ALA A 24 -0.26 -6.67 3.94
N SER A 25 0.24 -7.70 3.25
CA SER A 25 0.73 -8.93 3.87
C SER A 25 1.94 -8.69 4.78
N GLN A 26 2.89 -7.85 4.37
CA GLN A 26 4.08 -7.53 5.17
C GLN A 26 3.72 -6.81 6.48
N HIS A 27 2.72 -5.94 6.44
CA HIS A 27 2.29 -5.18 7.61
C HIS A 27 1.13 -5.87 8.37
N SER A 28 0.74 -7.09 8.00
CA SER A 28 -0.38 -7.83 8.61
C SER A 28 -1.69 -7.04 8.66
N ILE A 29 -1.95 -6.23 7.64
CA ILE A 29 -3.16 -5.42 7.49
C ILE A 29 -3.92 -5.81 6.22
N SER A 30 -5.15 -5.34 6.08
CA SER A 30 -5.89 -5.50 4.82
C SER A 30 -5.49 -4.42 3.81
N HIS A 31 -5.27 -4.82 2.56
CA HIS A 31 -5.10 -3.91 1.42
C HIS A 31 -6.21 -2.84 1.29
N VAL A 32 -7.42 -3.13 1.79
CA VAL A 32 -8.54 -2.17 1.85
C VAL A 32 -8.21 -0.97 2.75
N PHE A 33 -7.49 -1.21 3.85
CA PHE A 33 -7.06 -0.15 4.78
C PHE A 33 -6.05 0.78 4.12
N ILE A 34 -5.10 0.21 3.37
CA ILE A 34 -4.14 0.97 2.57
C ILE A 34 -4.88 1.82 1.52
N ASN A 35 -5.82 1.24 0.79
CA ASN A 35 -6.58 1.96 -0.24
C ASN A 35 -7.42 3.11 0.33
N LYS A 36 -8.10 2.88 1.46
CA LYS A 36 -8.85 3.92 2.18
C LYS A 36 -7.93 5.07 2.61
N ARG A 37 -6.76 4.75 3.15
CA ARG A 37 -5.80 5.78 3.57
C ARG A 37 -5.18 6.51 2.38
N ALA A 38 -4.79 5.80 1.32
CA ALA A 38 -4.30 6.40 0.09
C ALA A 38 -5.29 7.41 -0.51
N LYS A 39 -6.60 7.12 -0.47
CA LYS A 39 -7.65 8.05 -0.89
C LYS A 39 -7.79 9.24 0.05
N LYS A 40 -7.69 9.03 1.36
CA LYS A 40 -7.81 10.08 2.38
C LYS A 40 -6.62 11.05 2.35
N GLU A 41 -5.42 10.51 2.26
CA GLU A 41 -4.15 11.25 2.30
C GLU A 41 -3.67 11.70 0.91
N GLY A 42 -4.38 11.32 -0.15
CA GLY A 42 -4.06 11.73 -1.52
C GLY A 42 -2.75 11.13 -2.05
N TRP A 43 -2.40 9.89 -1.67
CA TRP A 43 -1.17 9.21 -2.10
C TRP A 43 -1.07 8.99 -3.63
N GLY A 44 -2.14 9.27 -4.38
CA GLY A 44 -2.21 9.15 -5.82
C GLY A 44 -2.46 7.70 -6.27
N PRO A 45 -3.00 7.48 -7.48
CA PRO A 45 -3.13 6.14 -8.01
C PRO A 45 -1.74 5.59 -8.33
N ILE A 46 -1.38 4.42 -7.78
CA ILE A 46 -0.29 3.63 -8.34
C ILE A 46 -0.63 3.38 -9.81
N ARG A 47 0.28 3.72 -10.72
CA ARG A 47 0.15 3.26 -12.11
C ARG A 47 0.16 1.74 -12.02
N LYS A 48 -0.91 1.08 -12.47
CA LYS A 48 -1.00 -0.38 -12.46
C LYS A 48 0.15 -0.93 -13.32
N SER A 49 1.29 -1.24 -12.71
CA SER A 49 2.27 -2.12 -13.29
C SER A 49 1.68 -3.52 -13.16
N GLU A 50 0.94 -3.90 -14.18
CA GLU A 50 0.54 -5.28 -14.41
C GLU A 50 1.82 -6.08 -14.67
N SER A 51 2.38 -6.71 -13.63
CA SER A 51 3.27 -7.85 -13.83
C SER A 51 2.45 -9.11 -13.59
N LYS A 52 1.85 -9.58 -14.69
CA LYS A 52 1.42 -10.97 -14.83
C LYS A 52 2.65 -11.87 -14.67
N GLY A 53 2.53 -12.85 -13.79
CA GLY A 53 3.26 -14.12 -13.84
C GLY A 53 2.21 -15.21 -13.74
#